data_AF-A0A2E6QDQ5-F1
#
_entry.id   AF-A0A2E6QDQ5-F1
#
_cell.length_a   1.000
_cell.length_b   1.000
_cell.length_c   1.000
_cell.angle_alpha   90.00
_cell.angle_beta   90.00
_cell.angle_gamma   90.00
#
_symmetry.space_group_name_H-M   'P 1'
#
loop_
_entity.id
_entity.type
_entity.pdbx_description
1 polymer ?
#
loop_
_entity_poly.entity_id
_entity_poly.type
_entity_poly.pdbx_seq_one_letter_code
_entity_poly.pdbx_strand_id
1 'polypeptide(L)'
;MPSAKCPGASISPKASALPATPWPSPAPASELKSISSVRALPLPTRLGPPARPIRERFGSFAQIATFNCWRLGMALEIVPLTDHFAAEARGVDLREDQDEQTRQALYDAFANNSVLLIRDQELDPDGFLKAAEIFGPIFEQDLKHFCLDENPLVGFVSSEDRNNLDGKRIYRGSNWHTDHSNRIVPPRATTLFGVTIPEKGGDTQFADMKALYDDLPDETKEKIDRVKTLHVWQSSRSPRPMSKPPGEQPETWQPLVRVNPDSGRRGIYMNTARIETFDGIDDEEGFEIVDHLMSLADSGKYEYRHQWRKGDMVIWDNRSVLHQATTDYDEARFLYRVMIVGDPVIGVAEQEAA
;
A
#
# COMPACT_ATOMS: atom_id res chain seq x y z
N MET A 1 -0.64 60.66 -12.25
CA MET A 1 -0.71 61.30 -10.92
C MET A 1 -2.18 61.37 -10.51
N PRO A 2 -2.56 61.16 -9.24
CA PRO A 2 -2.42 59.88 -8.53
C PRO A 2 -3.61 59.54 -7.58
N SER A 3 -3.52 58.32 -7.00
CA SER A 3 -3.98 57.90 -5.65
C SER A 3 -5.50 57.72 -5.43
N ALA A 4 -5.96 56.63 -4.81
CA ALA A 4 -5.67 56.32 -3.41
C ALA A 4 -5.41 54.82 -3.12
N LYS A 5 -4.33 54.60 -2.35
CA LYS A 5 -4.01 53.40 -1.57
C LYS A 5 -4.70 53.49 -0.21
N CYS A 6 -5.04 52.35 0.38
CA CYS A 6 -5.15 52.14 1.83
C CYS A 6 -4.68 50.72 2.19
N PRO A 7 -4.26 50.48 3.45
CA PRO A 7 -2.90 50.05 3.76
C PRO A 7 -2.75 48.56 4.13
N GLY A 8 -1.49 48.12 4.10
CA GLY A 8 -1.10 46.76 4.43
C GLY A 8 -1.16 46.41 5.92
N ALA A 9 -1.39 45.13 6.17
CA ALA A 9 -0.98 44.45 7.39
C ALA A 9 0.01 43.34 7.00
N SER A 10 1.29 43.56 7.30
CA SER A 10 2.32 42.53 7.26
C SER A 10 2.16 41.65 8.49
N ILE A 11 1.72 40.41 8.31
CA ILE A 11 1.82 39.37 9.33
C ILE A 11 2.73 38.30 8.76
N SER A 12 3.97 38.29 9.22
CA SER A 12 4.90 37.19 9.03
C SER A 12 4.51 36.06 9.99
N PRO A 13 4.21 34.83 9.53
CA PRO A 13 4.29 33.69 10.40
C PRO A 13 5.75 33.23 10.42
N LYS A 14 6.45 33.49 11.53
CA LYS A 14 7.63 32.70 11.89
C LYS A 14 7.12 31.30 12.20
N ALA A 15 7.21 30.39 11.24
CA ALA A 15 7.12 28.97 11.51
C ALA A 15 8.34 28.58 12.35
N SER A 16 8.16 28.39 13.65
CA SER A 16 9.15 27.70 14.47
C SER A 16 9.11 26.23 14.08
N ALA A 17 10.14 25.78 13.35
CA ALA A 17 10.38 24.36 13.15
C ALA A 17 10.60 23.73 14.53
N LEU A 18 9.66 22.90 14.97
CA LEU A 18 9.89 21.95 16.06
C LEU A 18 10.85 20.87 15.54
N PRO A 19 11.86 20.45 16.31
CA PRO A 19 12.77 19.41 15.87
C PRO A 19 12.00 18.10 15.73
N ALA A 20 12.10 17.49 14.54
CA ALA A 20 11.64 16.12 14.29
C ALA A 20 12.32 15.20 15.30
N THR A 21 11.50 14.53 16.10
CA THR A 21 11.96 13.54 17.05
C THR A 21 12.21 12.24 16.24
N PRO A 22 13.38 11.59 16.37
CA PRO A 22 13.69 10.44 15.50
C PRO A 22 12.78 9.26 15.84
N TRP A 23 12.15 8.68 14.81
CA TRP A 23 11.53 7.37 14.91
C TRP A 23 12.61 6.31 15.16
N PRO A 24 12.37 5.29 16.00
CA PRO A 24 13.38 4.28 16.30
C PRO A 24 13.71 3.48 15.04
N SER A 25 14.95 3.58 14.56
CA SER A 25 15.49 2.63 13.60
C SER A 25 15.56 1.23 14.22
N PRO A 26 15.21 0.16 13.48
CA PRO A 26 15.58 -1.19 13.91
C PRO A 26 17.11 -1.28 14.01
N ALA A 27 17.59 -1.89 15.09
CA ALA A 27 19.02 -2.02 15.37
C ALA A 27 19.73 -2.80 14.24
N PRO A 28 20.94 -2.38 13.82
CA PRO A 28 21.70 -3.14 12.84
C PRO A 28 22.18 -4.48 13.42
N ALA A 29 21.95 -5.55 12.69
CA ALA A 29 22.46 -6.88 12.98
C ALA A 29 23.97 -6.97 12.65
N SER A 30 24.83 -6.41 13.49
CA SER A 30 26.27 -6.66 13.41
C SER A 30 27.04 -6.23 14.66
N GLU A 31 26.82 -6.90 15.80
CA GLU A 31 27.87 -6.97 16.85
C GLU A 31 27.62 -8.12 17.84
N LEU A 32 28.01 -9.33 17.45
CA LEU A 32 28.27 -10.44 18.39
C LEU A 32 29.72 -10.89 18.22
N LYS A 33 30.64 -10.17 18.86
CA LYS A 33 32.00 -10.65 19.10
C LYS A 33 32.02 -11.51 20.36
N SER A 34 32.29 -12.80 20.16
CA SER A 34 33.12 -13.67 21.00
C SER A 34 33.29 -13.25 22.48
N ILE A 35 32.57 -13.92 23.39
CA ILE A 35 33.06 -14.15 24.75
C ILE A 35 32.97 -15.65 25.04
N SER A 36 34.13 -16.29 24.93
CA SER A 36 34.43 -17.60 25.48
C SER A 36 34.79 -17.45 26.96
N SER A 37 34.01 -18.05 27.86
CA SER A 37 34.53 -18.76 29.03
C SER A 37 33.39 -19.41 29.84
N VAL A 38 33.62 -20.67 30.17
CA VAL A 38 32.74 -21.60 30.86
C VAL A 38 32.72 -21.33 32.36
N ARG A 39 31.54 -21.43 32.99
CA ARG A 39 31.43 -21.98 34.35
C ARG A 39 30.06 -22.65 34.55
N ALA A 40 30.10 -23.97 34.72
CA ALA A 40 28.96 -24.82 35.01
C ALA A 40 28.67 -24.87 36.51
N LEU A 41 27.38 -24.87 36.89
CA LEU A 41 26.85 -25.28 38.20
C LEU A 41 25.44 -25.89 38.04
N PRO A 42 24.97 -26.74 38.98
CA PRO A 42 24.36 -28.04 38.67
C PRO A 42 22.82 -28.05 38.56
N LEU A 43 22.31 -29.05 37.83
CA LEU A 43 20.90 -29.43 37.71
C LEU A 43 20.37 -30.10 39.00
N PRO A 44 19.17 -29.75 39.49
CA PRO A 44 18.43 -30.61 40.38
C PRO A 44 17.56 -31.60 39.59
N THR A 45 17.82 -32.87 39.84
CA THR A 45 17.01 -34.04 39.51
C THR A 45 15.70 -34.03 40.29
N ARG A 46 14.56 -34.19 39.62
CA ARG A 46 13.40 -34.97 40.10
C ARG A 46 12.42 -35.25 38.96
N LEU A 47 12.34 -36.53 38.61
CA LEU A 47 11.37 -37.12 37.70
C LEU A 47 10.01 -37.26 38.41
N GLY A 48 8.95 -36.70 37.82
CA GLY A 48 7.55 -37.01 38.13
C GLY A 48 6.96 -37.98 37.11
N PRO A 49 5.95 -38.81 37.47
CA PRO A 49 5.45 -39.90 36.64
C PRO A 49 4.55 -39.42 35.48
N PRO A 50 4.34 -40.25 34.43
CA PRO A 50 3.65 -39.82 33.22
C PRO A 50 2.13 -39.86 33.38
N ALA A 51 1.45 -38.79 32.95
CA ALA A 51 0.00 -38.78 32.79
C ALA A 51 -0.41 -39.35 31.42
N ARG A 52 -1.44 -40.20 31.43
CA ARG A 52 -2.06 -40.87 30.27
C ARG A 52 -2.92 -39.89 29.42
N PRO A 53 -3.20 -40.22 28.15
CA PRO A 53 -3.78 -39.26 27.20
C PRO A 53 -5.30 -39.17 27.32
N ILE A 54 -5.83 -37.96 27.22
CA ILE A 54 -7.26 -37.71 26.98
C ILE A 54 -7.40 -37.23 25.54
N ARG A 55 -8.09 -38.04 24.73
CA ARG A 55 -8.74 -37.59 23.49
C ARG A 55 -9.82 -36.57 23.87
N GLU A 56 -9.89 -35.44 23.19
CA GLU A 56 -11.07 -35.03 22.40
C GLU A 56 -10.98 -33.60 21.85
N ARG A 57 -11.55 -33.49 20.65
CA ARG A 57 -12.24 -32.34 20.03
C ARG A 57 -11.42 -31.14 19.56
N PHE A 58 -11.26 -31.12 18.23
CA PHE A 58 -11.20 -29.92 17.41
C PHE A 58 -12.35 -28.96 17.73
N GLY A 59 -12.01 -27.72 18.06
CA GLY A 59 -12.89 -26.57 18.07
C GLY A 59 -12.14 -25.39 17.47
N SER A 60 -12.57 -24.97 16.28
CA SER A 60 -12.17 -23.71 15.65
C SER A 60 -12.58 -22.55 16.55
N PHE A 61 -11.65 -21.65 16.86
CA PHE A 61 -11.94 -20.36 17.48
C PHE A 61 -11.20 -19.28 16.69
N ALA A 62 -11.95 -18.52 15.90
CA ALA A 62 -11.56 -17.18 15.50
C ALA A 62 -11.51 -16.31 16.77
N GLN A 63 -10.32 -15.84 17.14
CA GLN A 63 -10.14 -14.92 18.25
C GLN A 63 -10.49 -13.50 17.78
N ILE A 64 -11.67 -13.01 18.16
CA ILE A 64 -12.03 -11.59 18.10
C ILE A 64 -11.28 -10.91 19.25
N ALA A 65 -10.25 -10.12 18.94
CA ALA A 65 -9.59 -9.28 19.93
C ALA A 65 -10.43 -8.02 20.15
N THR A 66 -11.15 -7.95 21.26
CA THR A 66 -11.81 -6.71 21.73
C THR A 66 -10.94 -6.10 22.82
N PHE A 67 -10.37 -4.91 22.55
CA PHE A 67 -9.64 -4.13 23.55
C PHE A 67 -10.58 -3.04 24.11
N ASN A 68 -10.83 -3.07 25.42
CA ASN A 68 -11.71 -2.12 26.10
C ASN A 68 -10.92 -0.91 26.61
N CYS A 69 -11.24 0.29 26.11
CA CYS A 69 -10.88 1.56 26.73
C CYS A 69 -12.15 2.35 27.04
N TRP A 70 -12.32 2.76 28.30
CA TRP A 70 -13.53 3.43 28.81
C TRP A 70 -13.52 4.93 28.51
N ARG A 71 -14.11 5.31 27.39
CA ARG A 71 -14.99 6.48 27.17
C ARG A 71 -16.04 6.00 26.18
N LEU A 72 -17.25 6.57 26.14
CA LEU A 72 -18.33 6.15 25.22
C LEU A 72 -18.02 6.48 23.75
N GLY A 73 -16.88 5.99 23.24
CA GLY A 73 -16.56 5.82 21.83
C GLY A 73 -16.59 4.32 21.54
N MET A 74 -17.14 3.92 20.40
CA MET A 74 -17.14 2.52 19.99
C MET A 74 -15.68 2.03 19.94
N ALA A 75 -15.41 0.84 20.47
CA ALA A 75 -14.08 0.24 20.36
C ALA A 75 -13.73 0.05 18.87
N LEU A 76 -12.47 0.32 18.50
CA LEU A 76 -11.96 0.03 17.16
C LEU A 76 -12.18 -1.46 16.85
N GLU A 77 -12.89 -1.74 15.75
CA GLU A 77 -13.19 -3.08 15.29
C GLU A 77 -12.63 -3.27 13.87
N ILE A 78 -11.93 -4.36 13.63
CA ILE A 78 -11.41 -4.73 12.30
C ILE A 78 -12.28 -5.86 11.74
N VAL A 79 -13.07 -5.55 10.73
CA VAL A 79 -14.04 -6.47 10.12
C VAL A 79 -13.53 -6.94 8.76
N PRO A 80 -13.30 -8.25 8.56
CA PRO A 80 -12.87 -8.77 7.25
C PRO A 80 -13.90 -8.47 6.16
N LEU A 81 -13.42 -7.99 5.02
CA LEU A 81 -14.17 -7.80 3.77
C LEU A 81 -13.93 -8.95 2.79
N THR A 82 -12.75 -9.56 2.88
CA THR A 82 -12.40 -10.85 2.27
C THR A 82 -11.75 -11.74 3.33
N ASP A 83 -11.52 -13.00 3.01
CA ASP A 83 -10.94 -13.94 3.99
C ASP A 83 -9.51 -13.56 4.42
N HIS A 84 -8.76 -12.80 3.59
CA HIS A 84 -7.31 -12.73 3.75
C HIS A 84 -6.64 -11.37 3.47
N PHE A 85 -7.29 -10.44 2.76
CA PHE A 85 -6.57 -9.26 2.27
C PHE A 85 -7.40 -7.97 2.15
N ALA A 86 -8.58 -7.92 2.74
CA ALA A 86 -9.30 -6.66 2.85
C ALA A 86 -10.06 -6.63 4.15
N ALA A 87 -10.01 -5.50 4.84
CA ALA A 87 -10.77 -5.27 6.05
C ALA A 87 -11.32 -3.85 6.12
N GLU A 88 -12.37 -3.69 6.92
CA GLU A 88 -12.96 -2.42 7.31
C GLU A 88 -12.61 -2.13 8.77
N ALA A 89 -12.03 -0.96 9.05
CA ALA A 89 -11.87 -0.46 10.41
C ALA A 89 -13.09 0.39 10.79
N ARG A 90 -13.79 -0.02 11.84
CA ARG A 90 -14.99 0.62 12.39
C ARG A 90 -14.73 1.21 13.75
N GLY A 91 -15.52 2.22 14.14
CA GLY A 91 -15.40 2.86 15.45
C GLY A 91 -14.25 3.88 15.54
N VAL A 92 -13.75 4.36 14.40
CA VAL A 92 -12.71 5.39 14.32
C VAL A 92 -13.21 6.62 13.56
N ASP A 93 -12.84 7.80 14.06
CA ASP A 93 -13.13 9.09 13.45
C ASP A 93 -11.81 9.84 13.19
N LEU A 94 -11.39 9.88 11.93
CA LEU A 94 -10.11 10.44 11.49
C LEU A 94 -10.09 11.98 11.47
N ARG A 95 -11.21 12.63 11.80
CA ARG A 95 -11.23 14.08 12.05
C ARG A 95 -10.50 14.45 13.34
N GLU A 96 -10.46 13.51 14.29
CA GLU A 96 -9.83 13.68 15.60
C GLU A 96 -8.39 13.17 15.62
N ASP A 97 -7.61 13.64 16.59
CA ASP A 97 -6.31 13.06 16.88
C ASP A 97 -6.46 11.64 17.43
N GLN A 98 -5.83 10.67 16.77
CA GLN A 98 -5.81 9.29 17.22
C GLN A 98 -4.68 9.07 18.22
N ASP A 99 -4.97 8.36 19.32
CA ASP A 99 -3.92 7.94 20.25
C ASP A 99 -3.01 6.87 19.62
N GLU A 100 -1.84 6.67 20.23
CA GLU A 100 -0.83 5.75 19.70
C GLU A 100 -1.34 4.31 19.57
N GLN A 101 -2.19 3.88 20.50
CA GLN A 101 -2.78 2.54 20.45
C GLN A 101 -3.68 2.36 19.23
N THR A 102 -4.51 3.35 18.93
CA THR A 102 -5.41 3.35 17.76
C THR A 102 -4.61 3.45 16.47
N ARG A 103 -3.61 4.32 16.42
CA ARG A 103 -2.69 4.45 15.26
C ARG A 103 -2.00 3.13 14.95
N GLN A 104 -1.44 2.47 15.97
CA GLN A 104 -0.78 1.18 15.79
C GLN A 104 -1.78 0.10 15.35
N ALA A 105 -2.97 0.05 15.93
CA ALA A 105 -3.99 -0.92 15.54
C ALA A 105 -4.47 -0.75 14.09
N LEU A 106 -4.59 0.49 13.60
CA LEU A 106 -4.87 0.78 12.19
C LEU A 106 -3.72 0.35 11.28
N TYR A 107 -2.47 0.63 11.68
CA TYR A 107 -1.29 0.18 10.94
C TYR A 107 -1.22 -1.34 10.85
N ASP A 108 -1.42 -2.05 11.97
CA ASP A 108 -1.40 -3.51 12.02
C ASP A 108 -2.54 -4.09 11.18
N ALA A 109 -3.73 -3.49 11.21
CA ALA A 109 -4.84 -3.88 10.35
C ALA A 109 -4.49 -3.74 8.86
N PHE A 110 -3.85 -2.63 8.49
CA PHE A 110 -3.34 -2.41 7.13
C PHE A 110 -2.26 -3.43 6.75
N ALA A 111 -1.25 -3.65 7.60
CA ALA A 111 -0.15 -4.58 7.32
C ALA A 111 -0.62 -6.03 7.16
N ASN A 112 -1.56 -6.46 8.00
CA ASN A 112 -2.11 -7.81 7.96
C ASN A 112 -3.04 -8.04 6.76
N ASN A 113 -3.82 -7.02 6.39
CA ASN A 113 -4.83 -7.16 5.34
C ASN A 113 -4.36 -6.62 3.99
N SER A 114 -3.31 -5.84 3.82
CA SER A 114 -3.00 -5.13 2.56
C SER A 114 -4.02 -4.07 2.12
N VAL A 115 -5.34 -4.26 2.25
CA VAL A 115 -6.36 -3.25 1.94
C VAL A 115 -7.17 -2.93 3.20
N LEU A 116 -7.19 -1.65 3.58
CA LEU A 116 -7.95 -1.17 4.73
C LEU A 116 -8.91 -0.06 4.31
N LEU A 117 -10.17 -0.25 4.66
CA LEU A 117 -11.26 0.69 4.45
C LEU A 117 -11.65 1.35 5.77
N ILE A 118 -11.83 2.67 5.74
CA ILE A 118 -12.38 3.45 6.85
C ILE A 118 -13.54 4.27 6.27
N ARG A 119 -14.77 3.95 6.67
CA ARG A 119 -16.00 4.53 6.10
C ARG A 119 -16.43 5.81 6.83
N ASP A 120 -17.34 6.53 6.18
CA ASP A 120 -18.13 7.62 6.77
C ASP A 120 -17.29 8.76 7.38
N GLN A 121 -16.17 9.09 6.73
CA GLN A 121 -15.28 10.18 7.14
C GLN A 121 -15.64 11.49 6.41
N GLU A 122 -15.45 12.61 7.09
CA GLU A 122 -15.58 13.95 6.52
C GLU A 122 -14.23 14.68 6.65
N LEU A 123 -13.40 14.57 5.61
CA LEU A 123 -12.03 15.09 5.61
C LEU A 123 -11.87 16.15 4.52
N ASP A 124 -11.33 17.30 4.89
CA ASP A 124 -10.73 18.24 3.94
C ASP A 124 -9.33 17.74 3.53
N PRO A 125 -8.61 18.41 2.60
CA PRO A 125 -7.28 17.94 2.19
C PRO A 125 -6.28 17.79 3.34
N ASP A 126 -6.28 18.70 4.31
CA ASP A 126 -5.35 18.68 5.44
C ASP A 126 -5.69 17.53 6.41
N GLY A 127 -6.98 17.31 6.69
CA GLY A 127 -7.46 16.18 7.46
C GLY A 127 -7.16 14.84 6.79
N PHE A 128 -7.32 14.74 5.47
CA PHE A 128 -6.96 13.54 4.71
C PHE A 128 -5.46 13.27 4.74
N LEU A 129 -4.63 14.31 4.59
CA LEU A 129 -3.18 14.20 4.69
C LEU A 129 -2.76 13.70 6.09
N LYS A 130 -3.30 14.31 7.14
CA LYS A 130 -3.05 13.92 8.55
C LYS A 130 -3.48 12.48 8.85
N ALA A 131 -4.62 12.05 8.30
CA ALA A 131 -5.06 10.66 8.41
C ALA A 131 -4.10 9.70 7.69
N ALA A 132 -3.59 10.07 6.53
CA ALA A 132 -2.60 9.27 5.79
C ALA A 132 -1.28 9.13 6.56
N GLU A 133 -0.86 10.14 7.32
CA GLU A 133 0.36 10.10 8.16
C GLU A 133 0.31 9.06 9.30
N ILE A 134 -0.86 8.48 9.62
CA ILE A 134 -0.97 7.30 10.48
C ILE A 134 -0.14 6.14 9.89
N PHE A 135 -0.16 6.03 8.57
CA PHE A 135 0.45 4.93 7.84
C PHE A 135 1.86 5.24 7.37
N GLY A 136 2.50 6.33 7.80
CA GLY A 136 3.90 6.64 7.53
C GLY A 136 4.15 7.99 6.83
N PRO A 137 5.42 8.30 6.52
CA PRO A 137 5.78 9.55 5.87
C PRO A 137 5.16 9.70 4.48
N ILE A 138 4.82 10.93 4.09
CA ILE A 138 4.17 11.21 2.81
C ILE A 138 5.16 11.17 1.66
N PHE A 139 4.82 10.41 0.62
CA PHE A 139 5.55 10.37 -0.64
C PHE A 139 5.04 11.48 -1.56
N GLU A 140 5.92 12.40 -1.93
CA GLU A 140 5.56 13.50 -2.81
C GLU A 140 5.22 13.04 -4.23
N GLN A 141 4.11 13.55 -4.76
CA GLN A 141 3.69 13.24 -6.13
C GLN A 141 4.58 13.95 -7.17
N ASP A 142 4.98 13.20 -8.20
CA ASP A 142 5.83 13.69 -9.31
C ASP A 142 5.13 14.70 -10.20
N LEU A 143 3.86 14.42 -10.53
CA LEU A 143 3.06 15.23 -11.43
C LEU A 143 2.25 16.25 -10.62
N LYS A 144 2.86 17.42 -10.39
CA LYS A 144 2.30 18.51 -9.57
C LYS A 144 0.98 19.09 -10.12
N HIS A 145 0.72 18.97 -11.42
CA HIS A 145 -0.56 19.36 -12.03
C HIS A 145 -1.74 18.43 -11.67
N PHE A 146 -1.46 17.32 -10.98
CA PHE A 146 -2.45 16.43 -10.39
C PHE A 146 -2.48 16.53 -8.86
N CYS A 147 -2.02 17.66 -8.32
CA CYS A 147 -2.11 18.02 -6.91
C CYS A 147 -3.07 19.19 -6.74
N LEU A 148 -3.68 19.30 -5.57
CA LEU A 148 -4.54 20.43 -5.24
C LEU A 148 -3.71 21.71 -5.07
N ASP A 149 -4.27 22.84 -5.48
CA ASP A 149 -3.62 24.15 -5.29
C ASP A 149 -3.54 24.54 -3.80
N GLU A 150 -4.59 24.20 -3.03
CA GLU A 150 -4.70 24.51 -1.60
C GLU A 150 -3.78 23.65 -0.71
N ASN A 151 -3.49 22.42 -1.14
CA ASN A 151 -2.50 21.55 -0.50
C ASN A 151 -1.75 20.69 -1.54
N PRO A 152 -0.54 21.12 -1.95
CA PRO A 152 0.25 20.43 -2.98
C PRO A 152 0.79 19.04 -2.60
N LEU A 153 0.64 18.62 -1.34
CA LEU A 153 0.95 17.25 -0.90
C LEU A 153 -0.22 16.28 -1.13
N VAL A 154 -1.42 16.82 -1.43
CA VAL A 154 -2.61 16.04 -1.74
C VAL A 154 -2.82 16.02 -3.24
N GLY A 155 -2.67 14.83 -3.81
CA GLY A 155 -3.05 14.52 -5.19
C GLY A 155 -4.56 14.42 -5.36
N PHE A 156 -5.03 14.34 -6.60
CA PHE A 156 -6.41 13.96 -6.89
C PHE A 156 -6.52 12.95 -8.02
N VAL A 157 -7.68 12.32 -8.18
CA VAL A 157 -8.11 11.54 -9.35
C VAL A 157 -9.48 12.04 -9.78
N SER A 158 -9.61 12.48 -11.04
CA SER A 158 -10.82 13.13 -11.55
C SER A 158 -11.36 12.46 -12.81
N SER A 159 -12.68 12.30 -12.86
CA SER A 159 -13.43 11.98 -14.08
C SER A 159 -13.32 13.06 -15.15
N GLU A 160 -12.90 14.26 -14.79
CA GLU A 160 -12.82 15.42 -15.68
C GLU A 160 -11.51 15.50 -16.46
N ASP A 161 -10.55 14.60 -16.21
CA ASP A 161 -9.33 14.53 -16.99
C ASP A 161 -9.63 14.33 -18.48
N ARG A 162 -9.02 15.16 -19.34
CA ARG A 162 -9.17 15.11 -20.80
C ARG A 162 -7.82 15.00 -21.50
N ASN A 163 -7.81 14.30 -22.62
CA ASN A 163 -6.69 14.33 -23.55
C ASN A 163 -6.68 15.66 -24.30
N ASN A 164 -5.56 16.37 -24.25
CA ASN A 164 -5.39 17.67 -24.89
C ASN A 164 -5.48 17.63 -26.43
N LEU A 165 -5.33 16.45 -27.04
CA LEU A 165 -5.37 16.29 -28.50
C LEU A 165 -6.79 16.12 -29.05
N ASP A 166 -7.60 15.27 -28.42
CA ASP A 166 -8.93 14.90 -28.93
C ASP A 166 -10.08 15.23 -27.96
N GLY A 167 -9.78 15.80 -26.80
CA GLY A 167 -10.77 16.18 -25.79
C GLY A 167 -11.49 14.99 -25.15
N LYS A 168 -11.05 13.75 -25.39
CA LYS A 168 -11.69 12.56 -24.79
C LYS A 168 -11.30 12.41 -23.34
N ARG A 169 -12.22 11.84 -22.57
CA ARG A 169 -12.02 11.51 -21.16
C ARG A 169 -10.90 10.50 -20.98
N ILE A 170 -10.02 10.75 -20.02
CA ILE A 170 -8.96 9.82 -19.63
C ILE A 170 -9.37 9.13 -18.35
N TYR A 171 -9.40 7.81 -18.36
CA TYR A 171 -9.53 6.99 -17.15
C TYR A 171 -8.13 6.60 -16.68
N ARG A 172 -7.69 7.17 -15.56
CA ARG A 172 -6.39 6.85 -14.96
C ARG A 172 -6.49 5.54 -14.18
N GLY A 173 -5.47 4.68 -14.34
CA GLY A 173 -5.35 3.43 -13.60
C GLY A 173 -6.37 2.35 -14.01
N SER A 174 -6.92 2.38 -15.22
CA SER A 174 -7.94 1.44 -15.69
C SER A 174 -7.38 0.07 -16.14
N ASN A 175 -6.11 -0.20 -15.88
CA ASN A 175 -5.45 -1.47 -16.13
C ASN A 175 -4.85 -1.96 -14.81
N TRP A 176 -4.84 -3.27 -14.57
CA TRP A 176 -4.18 -3.84 -13.40
C TRP A 176 -2.73 -3.37 -13.27
N HIS A 177 -2.41 -2.78 -12.13
CA HIS A 177 -1.07 -2.24 -11.85
C HIS A 177 -0.79 -2.09 -10.36
N THR A 178 0.49 -1.90 -10.05
CA THR A 178 0.95 -1.28 -8.79
C THR A 178 1.64 0.04 -9.09
N ASP A 179 1.55 0.97 -8.16
CA ASP A 179 1.99 2.35 -8.32
C ASP A 179 3.52 2.51 -8.31
N HIS A 180 4.03 3.34 -9.22
CA HIS A 180 5.41 3.85 -9.20
C HIS A 180 6.52 2.77 -9.10
N SER A 181 6.30 1.58 -9.65
CA SER A 181 7.27 0.48 -9.60
C SER A 181 8.59 0.74 -10.35
N ASN A 182 8.66 1.81 -11.16
CA ASN A 182 9.90 2.30 -11.79
C ASN A 182 10.79 3.14 -10.85
N ARG A 183 10.40 3.33 -9.58
CA ARG A 183 11.24 3.97 -8.55
C ARG A 183 12.11 2.94 -7.84
N ILE A 184 13.34 3.31 -7.49
CA ILE A 184 14.24 2.48 -6.67
C ILE A 184 13.59 2.15 -5.31
N VAL A 185 12.90 3.14 -4.73
CA VAL A 185 12.07 2.99 -3.53
C VAL A 185 10.64 3.40 -3.90
N PRO A 186 9.81 2.47 -4.38
CA PRO A 186 8.40 2.72 -4.68
C PRO A 186 7.62 3.09 -3.41
N PRO A 187 6.52 3.86 -3.51
CA PRO A 187 5.64 4.10 -2.38
C PRO A 187 5.07 2.77 -1.88
N ARG A 188 5.12 2.53 -0.57
CA ARG A 188 4.59 1.28 0.02
C ARG A 188 3.08 1.20 -0.05
N ALA A 189 2.40 2.33 0.00
CA ALA A 189 0.96 2.39 0.02
C ALA A 189 0.45 3.59 -0.76
N THR A 190 -0.75 3.45 -1.28
CA THR A 190 -1.54 4.55 -1.82
C THR A 190 -2.85 4.60 -1.05
N THR A 191 -3.30 5.81 -0.73
CA THR A 191 -4.59 6.07 -0.12
C THR A 191 -5.44 6.97 -1.00
N LEU A 192 -6.73 6.68 -1.07
CA LEU A 192 -7.73 7.45 -1.79
C LEU A 192 -8.90 7.80 -0.86
N PHE A 193 -9.44 9.00 -1.02
CA PHE A 193 -10.62 9.46 -0.28
C PHE A 193 -11.76 9.89 -1.22
N GLY A 194 -12.96 9.37 -0.98
CA GLY A 194 -14.16 9.59 -1.78
C GLY A 194 -14.81 10.96 -1.56
N VAL A 195 -14.49 11.95 -2.39
CA VAL A 195 -15.08 13.30 -2.30
C VAL A 195 -16.39 13.41 -3.09
N THR A 196 -16.34 13.05 -4.37
CA THR A 196 -17.49 12.99 -5.27
C THR A 196 -17.51 11.60 -5.89
N ILE A 197 -18.59 10.85 -5.68
CA ILE A 197 -18.72 9.46 -6.12
C ILE A 197 -19.99 9.34 -6.97
N PRO A 198 -19.92 8.70 -8.16
CA PRO A 198 -21.09 8.35 -8.97
C PRO A 198 -22.12 7.54 -8.20
N GLU A 199 -23.41 7.63 -8.55
CA GLU A 199 -24.43 6.74 -7.97
C GLU A 199 -24.17 5.28 -8.33
N LYS A 200 -23.62 5.02 -9.53
CA LYS A 200 -23.27 3.69 -10.04
C LYS A 200 -21.91 3.68 -10.72
N GLY A 201 -21.15 2.61 -10.49
CA GLY A 201 -19.84 2.38 -11.10
C GLY A 201 -18.73 3.26 -10.51
N GLY A 202 -17.56 3.23 -11.14
CA GLY A 202 -16.37 3.96 -10.65
C GLY A 202 -15.70 3.31 -9.45
N ASP A 203 -15.85 1.99 -9.34
CA ASP A 203 -15.26 1.13 -8.34
C ASP A 203 -13.74 1.07 -8.47
N THR A 204 -13.10 0.51 -7.44
CA THR A 204 -11.69 0.12 -7.51
C THR A 204 -11.58 -1.36 -7.17
N GLN A 205 -10.96 -2.12 -8.07
CA GLN A 205 -10.71 -3.55 -7.88
C GLN A 205 -9.27 -3.73 -7.39
N PHE A 206 -9.08 -4.70 -6.51
CA PHE A 206 -7.80 -5.11 -5.95
C PHE A 206 -7.61 -6.61 -6.14
N ALA A 207 -6.38 -7.06 -6.41
CA ALA A 207 -6.03 -8.48 -6.50
C ALA A 207 -4.93 -8.82 -5.49
N ASP A 208 -5.14 -9.86 -4.66
CA ASP A 208 -4.13 -10.33 -3.70
C ASP A 208 -3.01 -11.12 -4.38
N MET A 209 -1.86 -10.47 -4.54
CA MET A 209 -0.71 -11.06 -5.20
C MET A 209 0.09 -12.00 -4.29
N LYS A 210 -0.20 -12.01 -2.98
CA LYS A 210 0.35 -12.97 -2.02
C LYS A 210 -0.39 -14.30 -2.14
N ALA A 211 -1.73 -14.26 -2.08
CA ALA A 211 -2.55 -15.46 -2.27
C ALA A 211 -2.35 -16.08 -3.66
N LEU A 212 -2.23 -15.25 -4.70
CA LEU A 212 -1.90 -15.75 -6.04
C LEU A 212 -0.56 -16.49 -6.03
N TYR A 213 0.49 -15.90 -5.45
CA TYR A 213 1.81 -16.56 -5.35
C TYR A 213 1.71 -17.88 -4.58
N ASP A 214 1.04 -17.91 -3.43
CA ASP A 214 0.91 -19.11 -2.59
C ASP A 214 0.25 -20.28 -3.35
N ASP A 215 -0.67 -19.99 -4.26
CA ASP A 215 -1.38 -20.98 -5.07
C ASP A 215 -0.61 -21.46 -6.31
N LEU A 216 0.53 -20.85 -6.65
CA LEU A 216 1.35 -21.30 -7.77
C LEU A 216 2.00 -22.67 -7.49
N PRO A 217 2.20 -23.52 -8.52
CA PRO A 217 3.02 -24.71 -8.40
C PRO A 217 4.44 -24.37 -7.94
N ASP A 218 5.05 -25.26 -7.14
CA ASP A 218 6.39 -25.03 -6.60
C ASP A 218 7.45 -24.83 -7.69
N GLU A 219 7.36 -25.57 -8.81
CA GLU A 219 8.23 -25.37 -9.98
C GLU A 219 8.10 -23.95 -10.57
N THR A 220 6.89 -23.40 -10.61
CA THR A 220 6.68 -22.02 -11.06
C THR A 220 7.31 -21.04 -10.08
N LYS A 221 7.11 -21.23 -8.77
CA LYS A 221 7.70 -20.38 -7.72
C LYS A 221 9.23 -20.38 -7.80
N GLU A 222 9.84 -21.57 -7.85
CA GLU A 222 11.30 -21.74 -7.96
C GLU A 222 11.88 -21.00 -9.17
N LYS A 223 11.16 -21.03 -10.30
CA LYS A 223 11.56 -20.31 -11.51
C LYS A 223 11.50 -18.80 -11.34
N ILE A 224 10.39 -18.25 -10.81
CA ILE A 224 10.16 -16.80 -10.78
C ILE A 224 10.81 -16.10 -9.58
N ASP A 225 11.15 -16.82 -8.50
CA ASP A 225 11.74 -16.27 -7.28
C ASP A 225 13.10 -15.55 -7.53
N ARG A 226 13.77 -15.90 -8.62
CA ARG A 226 15.07 -15.32 -9.01
C ARG A 226 14.99 -14.33 -10.18
N VAL A 227 13.81 -14.19 -10.80
CA VAL A 227 13.62 -13.31 -11.96
C VAL A 227 13.53 -11.86 -11.51
N LYS A 228 14.22 -10.98 -12.25
CA LYS A 228 14.05 -9.54 -12.12
C LYS A 228 13.44 -8.96 -13.38
N THR A 229 12.69 -7.88 -13.23
CA THR A 229 12.05 -7.12 -14.29
C THR A 229 12.61 -5.71 -14.32
N LEU A 230 12.94 -5.18 -15.50
CA LEU A 230 13.32 -3.78 -15.64
C LEU A 230 12.05 -2.93 -15.74
N HIS A 231 11.84 -2.05 -14.77
CA HIS A 231 10.71 -1.13 -14.73
C HIS A 231 11.13 0.25 -15.23
N VAL A 232 10.59 0.67 -16.37
CA VAL A 232 10.81 1.99 -16.99
C VAL A 232 9.61 2.90 -16.79
N TRP A 233 9.73 4.19 -17.13
CA TRP A 233 8.58 5.10 -17.06
C TRP A 233 7.45 4.67 -18.00
N GLN A 234 7.74 4.30 -19.24
CA GLN A 234 6.71 3.84 -20.16
C GLN A 234 7.28 2.68 -20.97
N SER A 235 6.77 1.49 -20.70
CA SER A 235 7.15 0.30 -21.44
C SER A 235 6.62 0.34 -22.88
N SER A 236 7.31 -0.36 -23.77
CA SER A 236 6.82 -0.70 -25.11
C SER A 236 5.46 -1.41 -25.10
N ARG A 237 5.10 -2.11 -24.00
CA ARG A 237 3.78 -2.75 -23.79
C ARG A 237 2.74 -1.86 -23.08
N SER A 238 3.04 -0.59 -22.80
CA SER A 238 2.08 0.31 -22.14
C SER A 238 0.82 0.49 -23.00
N PRO A 239 -0.39 0.28 -22.45
CA PRO A 239 -1.64 0.31 -23.23
C PRO A 239 -2.04 1.71 -23.70
N ARG A 240 -1.42 2.74 -23.15
CA ARG A 240 -1.67 4.15 -23.49
C ARG A 240 -0.44 5.03 -23.28
N PRO A 241 -0.38 6.20 -23.93
CA PRO A 241 0.58 7.23 -23.57
C PRO A 241 0.42 7.69 -22.12
N MET A 242 1.54 7.99 -21.47
CA MET A 242 1.58 8.52 -20.10
C MET A 242 2.20 9.92 -20.08
N SER A 243 1.67 10.81 -19.24
CA SER A 243 2.29 12.10 -18.96
C SER A 243 3.70 11.87 -18.44
N LYS A 244 4.69 12.55 -19.02
CA LYS A 244 6.09 12.44 -18.58
C LYS A 244 6.40 13.56 -17.57
N PRO A 245 6.92 13.25 -16.38
CA PRO A 245 7.40 14.27 -15.47
C PRO A 245 8.63 14.96 -16.09
N PRO A 246 8.93 16.20 -15.69
CA PRO A 246 10.17 16.85 -16.11
C PRO A 246 11.38 16.07 -15.60
N GLY A 247 12.46 16.06 -16.40
CA GLY A 247 13.75 15.45 -16.02
C GLY A 247 13.93 14.00 -16.48
N GLU A 248 15.01 13.39 -16.00
CA GLU A 248 15.37 12.00 -16.28
C GLU A 248 14.35 11.05 -15.66
N GLN A 249 13.99 10.03 -16.44
CA GLN A 249 13.03 9.02 -16.01
C GLN A 249 13.81 7.87 -15.39
N PRO A 250 13.64 7.60 -14.08
CA PRO A 250 14.34 6.49 -13.47
C PRO A 250 13.83 5.17 -14.07
N GLU A 251 14.77 4.31 -14.40
CA GLU A 251 14.55 2.88 -14.64
C GLU A 251 15.19 2.10 -13.49
N THR A 252 14.59 0.97 -13.14
CA THR A 252 15.10 0.17 -12.03
C THR A 252 14.74 -1.28 -12.18
N TRP A 253 15.65 -2.16 -11.79
CA TRP A 253 15.39 -3.59 -11.69
C TRP A 253 14.60 -3.87 -10.41
N GLN A 254 13.47 -4.54 -10.56
CA GLN A 254 12.64 -5.03 -9.45
C GLN A 254 12.62 -6.55 -9.48
N PRO A 255 12.54 -7.24 -8.33
CA PRO A 255 12.26 -8.67 -8.33
C PRO A 255 10.81 -8.91 -8.78
N LEU A 256 10.59 -9.96 -9.58
CA LEU A 256 9.23 -10.38 -9.97
C LEU A 256 8.45 -10.93 -8.77
N VAL A 257 9.16 -11.49 -7.78
CA VAL A 257 8.61 -11.89 -6.48
C VAL A 257 9.23 -11.05 -5.38
N ARG A 258 8.39 -10.25 -4.71
CA ARG A 258 8.79 -9.39 -3.60
C ARG A 258 8.44 -10.02 -2.26
N VAL A 259 9.28 -9.79 -1.26
CA VAL A 259 8.96 -10.04 0.15
C VAL A 259 8.43 -8.76 0.79
N ASN A 260 7.24 -8.84 1.40
CA ASN A 260 6.69 -7.73 2.15
C ASN A 260 7.37 -7.64 3.54
N PRO A 261 8.04 -6.53 3.89
CA PRO A 261 8.78 -6.43 5.15
C PRO A 261 7.90 -6.44 6.40
N ASP A 262 6.63 -6.03 6.30
CA ASP A 262 5.72 -6.00 7.45
C ASP A 262 5.13 -7.40 7.76
N SER A 263 4.84 -8.20 6.73
CA SER A 263 4.22 -9.53 6.90
C SER A 263 5.16 -10.72 6.70
N GLY A 264 6.34 -10.49 6.11
CA GLY A 264 7.26 -11.54 5.67
C GLY A 264 6.75 -12.39 4.51
N ARG A 265 5.55 -12.13 3.99
CA ARG A 265 4.95 -12.91 2.90
C ARG A 265 5.55 -12.53 1.55
N ARG A 266 5.69 -13.53 0.68
CA ARG A 266 6.06 -13.38 -0.72
C ARG A 266 4.81 -13.01 -1.54
N GLY A 267 5.00 -12.23 -2.59
CA GLY A 267 3.94 -11.89 -3.53
C GLY A 267 4.47 -11.47 -4.88
N ILE A 268 3.67 -11.66 -5.93
CA ILE A 268 4.02 -11.22 -7.28
C ILE A 268 4.05 -9.69 -7.33
N TYR A 269 5.14 -9.13 -7.83
CA TYR A 269 5.34 -7.70 -7.96
C TYR A 269 5.55 -7.32 -9.42
N MET A 270 4.47 -6.83 -10.06
CA MET A 270 4.50 -6.53 -11.49
C MET A 270 3.68 -5.29 -11.85
N ASN A 271 4.10 -4.61 -12.92
CA ASN A 271 3.31 -3.59 -13.59
C ASN A 271 3.60 -3.68 -15.09
N THR A 272 2.67 -4.25 -15.85
CA THR A 272 2.85 -4.52 -17.29
C THR A 272 3.08 -3.25 -18.11
N ALA A 273 2.59 -2.08 -17.64
CA ALA A 273 2.85 -0.80 -18.29
C ALA A 273 4.27 -0.24 -18.02
N ARG A 274 5.06 -0.91 -17.16
CA ARG A 274 6.41 -0.52 -16.76
C ARG A 274 7.48 -1.56 -17.09
N ILE A 275 7.14 -2.86 -17.14
CA ILE A 275 8.10 -3.93 -17.45
C ILE A 275 8.56 -3.81 -18.90
N GLU A 276 9.85 -3.62 -19.13
CA GLU A 276 10.46 -3.56 -20.47
C GLU A 276 11.19 -4.84 -20.86
N THR A 277 11.92 -5.46 -19.93
CA THR A 277 12.75 -6.66 -20.17
C THR A 277 13.00 -7.41 -18.86
N PHE A 278 13.59 -8.60 -18.94
CA PHE A 278 13.82 -9.52 -17.83
C PHE A 278 15.31 -9.82 -17.62
N ASP A 279 15.64 -10.17 -16.37
CA ASP A 279 16.92 -10.77 -15.99
C ASP A 279 16.67 -12.13 -15.34
N GLY A 280 17.50 -13.11 -15.68
CA GLY A 280 17.35 -14.52 -15.30
C GLY A 280 16.54 -15.39 -16.26
N ILE A 281 15.83 -14.80 -17.23
CA ILE A 281 15.06 -15.47 -18.30
C ILE A 281 15.07 -14.62 -19.57
N ASP A 282 14.73 -15.20 -20.73
CA ASP A 282 14.53 -14.42 -21.95
C ASP A 282 13.18 -13.67 -21.96
N ASP A 283 13.09 -12.62 -22.80
CA ASP A 283 11.92 -11.74 -22.82
C ASP A 283 10.64 -12.44 -23.30
N GLU A 284 10.74 -13.40 -24.23
CA GLU A 284 9.57 -14.12 -24.75
C GLU A 284 8.95 -14.97 -23.64
N GLU A 285 9.78 -15.79 -22.99
CA GLU A 285 9.39 -16.60 -21.83
C GLU A 285 8.91 -15.72 -20.66
N GLY A 286 9.59 -14.61 -20.39
CA GLY A 286 9.22 -13.69 -19.31
C GLY A 286 7.87 -13.03 -19.52
N PHE A 287 7.56 -12.60 -20.73
CA PHE A 287 6.26 -12.03 -21.03
C PHE A 287 5.14 -13.08 -21.05
N GLU A 288 5.41 -14.32 -21.47
CA GLU A 288 4.45 -15.43 -21.32
C GLU A 288 4.10 -15.68 -19.85
N ILE A 289 5.10 -15.69 -18.95
CA ILE A 289 4.89 -15.82 -17.51
C ILE A 289 4.05 -14.65 -16.96
N VAL A 290 4.42 -13.41 -17.29
CA VAL A 290 3.71 -12.21 -16.81
C VAL A 290 2.26 -12.19 -17.29
N ASP A 291 2.01 -12.57 -18.55
CA ASP A 291 0.66 -12.63 -19.11
C ASP A 291 -0.17 -13.73 -18.44
N HIS A 292 0.44 -14.88 -18.14
CA HIS A 292 -0.22 -15.94 -17.37
C HIS A 292 -0.56 -15.47 -15.94
N LEU A 293 0.40 -14.89 -15.21
CA LEU A 293 0.17 -14.35 -13.87
C LEU A 293 -0.91 -13.26 -13.87
N MET A 294 -0.96 -12.42 -14.91
CA MET A 294 -1.99 -11.40 -15.06
C MET A 294 -3.37 -12.03 -15.29
N SER A 295 -3.44 -13.09 -16.11
CA SER A 295 -4.70 -13.83 -16.32
C SER A 295 -5.23 -14.48 -15.02
N LEU A 296 -4.33 -14.92 -14.14
CA LEU A 296 -4.71 -15.43 -12.82
C LEU A 296 -5.21 -14.31 -11.90
N ALA A 297 -4.55 -13.14 -11.91
CA ALA A 297 -4.98 -11.97 -11.14
C ALA A 297 -6.38 -11.49 -11.58
N ASP A 298 -6.66 -11.51 -12.88
CA ASP A 298 -7.94 -11.09 -13.47
C ASP A 298 -9.05 -12.17 -13.42
N SER A 299 -8.76 -13.35 -12.85
CA SER A 299 -9.73 -14.46 -12.80
C SER A 299 -10.90 -14.24 -11.83
N GLY A 300 -10.86 -13.17 -11.02
CA GLY A 300 -11.81 -12.88 -9.96
C GLY A 300 -11.58 -13.68 -8.66
N LYS A 301 -10.72 -14.71 -8.67
CA LYS A 301 -10.44 -15.56 -7.50
C LYS A 301 -9.77 -14.80 -6.35
N TYR A 302 -8.90 -13.84 -6.68
CA TYR A 302 -8.11 -13.09 -5.70
C TYR A 302 -8.64 -11.66 -5.50
N GLU A 303 -9.87 -11.40 -5.93
CA GLU A 303 -10.38 -10.04 -6.09
C GLU A 303 -11.14 -9.50 -4.87
N TYR A 304 -10.93 -8.23 -4.58
CA TYR A 304 -11.81 -7.40 -3.77
C TYR A 304 -12.23 -6.19 -4.60
N ARG A 305 -13.53 -6.05 -4.85
CA ARG A 305 -14.11 -4.90 -5.56
C ARG A 305 -14.69 -3.92 -4.55
N HIS A 306 -14.02 -2.79 -4.37
CA HIS A 306 -14.50 -1.72 -3.53
C HIS A 306 -15.51 -0.84 -4.27
N GLN A 307 -16.76 -0.94 -3.86
CA GLN A 307 -17.82 0.00 -4.23
C GLN A 307 -17.73 1.24 -3.35
N TRP A 308 -17.37 2.35 -3.99
CA TRP A 308 -17.13 3.61 -3.30
C TRP A 308 -18.41 4.18 -2.70
N ARG A 309 -18.27 4.78 -1.53
CA ARG A 309 -19.21 5.75 -0.97
C ARG A 309 -18.47 7.05 -0.73
N LYS A 310 -19.21 8.16 -0.77
CA LYS A 310 -18.67 9.43 -0.30
C LYS A 310 -18.24 9.28 1.15
N GLY A 311 -17.04 9.76 1.47
CA GLY A 311 -16.46 9.64 2.81
C GLY A 311 -15.69 8.34 3.07
N ASP A 312 -15.61 7.42 2.11
CA ASP A 312 -14.70 6.28 2.23
C ASP A 312 -13.26 6.75 2.08
N MET A 313 -12.40 6.37 3.03
CA MET A 313 -10.95 6.37 2.89
C MET A 313 -10.47 4.93 2.71
N VAL A 314 -9.81 4.65 1.59
CA VAL A 314 -9.22 3.33 1.30
C VAL A 314 -7.73 3.48 1.14
N ILE A 315 -6.97 2.74 1.93
CA ILE A 315 -5.53 2.59 1.80
C ILE A 315 -5.19 1.16 1.39
N TRP A 316 -4.27 1.00 0.44
CA TRP A 316 -3.79 -0.32 0.03
C TRP A 316 -2.28 -0.40 -0.09
N ASP A 317 -1.76 -1.61 0.09
CA ASP A 317 -0.34 -1.95 0.08
C ASP A 317 0.13 -2.25 -1.35
N ASN A 318 0.79 -1.27 -1.97
CA ASN A 318 1.36 -1.39 -3.33
C ASN A 318 2.40 -2.52 -3.44
N ARG A 319 2.92 -3.03 -2.31
CA ARG A 319 3.89 -4.12 -2.27
C ARG A 319 3.22 -5.49 -2.37
N SER A 320 1.89 -5.58 -2.26
CA SER A 320 1.17 -6.85 -2.14
C SER A 320 -0.11 -6.97 -2.95
N VAL A 321 -0.64 -5.87 -3.51
CA VAL A 321 -1.81 -5.92 -4.38
C VAL A 321 -1.55 -5.27 -5.74
N LEU A 322 -2.24 -5.77 -6.76
CA LEU A 322 -2.55 -4.99 -7.95
C LEU A 322 -3.89 -4.30 -7.76
N HIS A 323 -4.09 -3.17 -8.45
CA HIS A 323 -5.37 -2.49 -8.48
C HIS A 323 -5.72 -1.96 -9.87
N GLN A 324 -7.00 -1.74 -10.10
CA GLN A 324 -7.51 -1.03 -11.28
C GLN A 324 -8.79 -0.25 -10.98
N ALA A 325 -8.97 0.87 -11.68
CA ALA A 325 -10.20 1.64 -11.69
C ALA A 325 -11.16 1.10 -12.75
N THR A 326 -12.43 0.89 -12.39
CA THR A 326 -13.46 0.58 -13.39
C THR A 326 -13.82 1.85 -14.17
N THR A 327 -14.31 1.70 -15.39
CA THR A 327 -14.68 2.81 -16.30
C THR A 327 -16.18 2.86 -16.58
N ASP A 328 -16.97 2.18 -15.75
CA ASP A 328 -18.41 1.93 -15.88
C ASP A 328 -19.29 3.06 -15.31
N TYR A 329 -18.90 4.33 -15.53
CA TYR A 329 -19.61 5.50 -15.00
C TYR A 329 -19.44 6.78 -15.85
N ASP A 330 -20.54 7.52 -16.02
CA ASP A 330 -20.57 8.80 -16.74
C ASP A 330 -20.59 10.03 -15.81
N GLU A 331 -21.02 9.83 -14.56
CA GLU A 331 -21.13 10.89 -13.56
C GLU A 331 -19.76 11.41 -13.09
N ALA A 332 -19.78 12.58 -12.45
CA ALA A 332 -18.59 13.16 -11.87
C ALA A 332 -18.03 12.25 -10.76
N ARG A 333 -16.71 12.06 -10.78
CA ARG A 333 -15.95 11.34 -9.76
C ARG A 333 -14.70 12.12 -9.44
N PHE A 334 -14.50 12.38 -8.16
CA PHE A 334 -13.35 13.12 -7.66
C PHE A 334 -12.89 12.46 -6.36
N LEU A 335 -11.61 12.07 -6.34
CA LEU A 335 -10.96 11.49 -5.18
C LEU A 335 -9.74 12.31 -4.80
N TYR A 336 -9.46 12.46 -3.51
CA TYR A 336 -8.12 12.82 -3.07
C TYR A 336 -7.20 11.60 -3.11
N ARG A 337 -5.90 11.83 -3.28
CA ARG A 337 -4.87 10.80 -3.31
C ARG A 337 -3.65 11.23 -2.52
N VAL A 338 -3.17 10.36 -1.65
CA VAL A 338 -1.86 10.50 -0.98
C VAL A 338 -1.12 9.17 -1.11
N MET A 339 0.20 9.23 -1.18
CA MET A 339 1.06 8.04 -1.19
C MET A 339 1.97 8.06 0.03
N ILE A 340 2.38 6.88 0.46
CA ILE A 340 3.24 6.69 1.63
C ILE A 340 4.62 6.26 1.17
N VAL A 341 5.67 6.89 1.71
CA VAL A 341 7.07 6.53 1.47
C VAL A 341 7.26 5.05 1.75
N GLY A 342 7.85 4.34 0.80
CA GLY A 342 8.17 2.94 0.96
C GLY A 342 9.59 2.69 1.39
N ASP A 343 9.95 1.42 1.29
CA ASP A 343 11.22 0.86 1.72
C ASP A 343 11.91 0.21 0.52
N PRO A 344 13.24 -0.04 0.60
CA PRO A 344 13.94 -0.81 -0.41
C PRO A 344 13.21 -2.10 -0.78
N VAL A 345 13.20 -2.43 -2.06
CA VAL A 345 12.53 -3.64 -2.53
C VAL A 345 13.43 -4.85 -2.25
N ILE A 346 12.88 -5.83 -1.55
CA ILE A 346 13.56 -7.07 -1.15
C ILE A 346 12.96 -8.20 -1.97
N GLY A 347 13.77 -8.85 -2.80
CA GLY A 347 13.41 -10.09 -3.49
C GLY A 347 13.68 -11.31 -2.62
N VAL A 348 13.22 -12.47 -3.09
CA VAL A 348 13.42 -13.74 -2.37
C VAL A 348 14.90 -14.07 -2.22
N ALA A 349 15.68 -13.93 -3.29
CA ALA A 349 17.11 -14.21 -3.28
C ALA A 349 17.88 -13.27 -2.33
N GLU A 350 17.51 -11.99 -2.26
CA GLU A 350 18.11 -11.04 -1.32
C GLU A 350 17.74 -11.37 0.13
N GLN A 351 16.51 -11.82 0.41
CA GLN A 351 16.11 -12.25 1.75
C GLN A 351 16.85 -13.50 2.22
N GLU A 352 17.01 -14.50 1.34
CA GLU A 352 17.69 -15.76 1.67
C GLU A 352 19.20 -15.61 1.88
N ALA A 353 19.79 -14.53 1.37
CA ALA A 353 21.22 -14.22 1.52
C ALA A 353 21.57 -13.41 2.77
N ALA A 354 20.57 -12.81 3.45
CA ALA A 354 20.72 -11.99 4.65
C ALA A 354 20.64 -12.86 5.92
#